data_AF-A0A1I1ZB12-F1
#
_entry.id   AF-A0A1I1ZB12-F1
#
_cell.length_a   1.000
_cell.length_b   1.000
_cell.length_c   1.000
_cell.angle_alpha   90.00
_cell.angle_beta   90.00
_cell.angle_gamma   90.00
#
_symmetry.space_group_name_H-M   'P 1'
#
loop_
_entity.id
_entity.type
_entity.pdbx_description
1 polymer ?
#
loop_
_entity_poly.entity_id
_entity_poly.type
_entity_poly.pdbx_seq_one_letter_code
_entity_poly.pdbx_strand_id
1 'polypeptide(L)'
;MGLWAGGRFQTRDVLPYWLAQVVGGLLAGALLWHFMDEPLSMAWLAGGSVTEALHPMQAGAFASNGYGVLSPGGYPMSMAFLCEALMTAMFVVVIMGATHWNAPAAMAPVAIGLALTLIHLVSIPITNTSVNPARSTAVALFAGSAAVQQLWLFWLAPLIGGLGGGLLYRWLGEK
;
A
#
# COMPACT_ATOMS: atom_id res chain seq x y z
N MET A 1 10.02 5.37 -6.61
CA MET A 1 10.32 6.72 -6.10
C MET A 1 11.31 6.73 -4.95
N GLY A 2 11.07 6.06 -3.81
CA GLY A 2 12.04 6.11 -2.70
C GLY A 2 13.45 5.65 -3.07
N LEU A 3 13.58 4.51 -3.77
CA LEU A 3 14.87 4.06 -4.31
C LEU A 3 15.50 5.04 -5.30
N TRP A 4 14.68 5.71 -6.12
CA TRP A 4 15.16 6.74 -7.05
C TRP A 4 15.70 7.96 -6.30
N ALA A 5 14.98 8.46 -5.29
CA ALA A 5 15.42 9.55 -4.42
C ALA A 5 16.69 9.17 -3.63
N GLY A 6 16.80 7.91 -3.22
CA GLY A 6 17.99 7.34 -2.60
C GLY A 6 19.16 7.06 -3.56
N GLY A 7 19.04 7.39 -4.85
CA GLY A 7 20.12 7.21 -5.84
C GLY A 7 20.35 5.76 -6.29
N ARG A 8 19.42 4.84 -5.99
CA ARG A 8 19.53 3.39 -6.27
C ARG A 8 18.65 2.91 -7.43
N PHE A 9 18.01 3.83 -8.15
CA PHE A 9 17.11 3.46 -9.25
C PHE A 9 17.16 4.50 -10.36
N GLN A 10 17.24 4.04 -11.62
CA GLN A 10 17.42 4.93 -12.76
C GLN A 10 16.13 5.70 -13.08
N THR A 11 16.25 7.00 -13.36
CA THR A 11 15.11 7.88 -13.65
C THR A 11 14.25 7.39 -14.82
N ARG A 12 14.88 6.87 -15.88
CA ARG A 12 14.18 6.37 -17.08
C ARG A 12 13.27 5.16 -16.78
N ASP A 13 13.56 4.41 -15.73
CA ASP A 13 12.83 3.19 -15.38
C ASP A 13 11.69 3.48 -14.39
N VAL A 14 11.62 4.67 -13.79
CA VAL A 14 10.61 5.00 -12.77
C VAL A 14 9.18 4.87 -13.32
N LEU A 15 8.89 5.53 -14.43
CA LEU A 15 7.55 5.54 -15.00
C LEU A 15 7.14 4.18 -15.60
N PRO A 16 7.99 3.48 -16.39
CA PRO A 16 7.69 2.12 -16.83
C PRO A 16 7.37 1.16 -15.67
N TYR A 17 8.12 1.25 -14.56
CA TYR A 17 7.85 0.42 -13.38
C TYR A 17 6.49 0.71 -12.74
N TRP A 18 6.11 1.98 -12.65
CA TRP A 18 4.80 2.37 -12.12
C TRP A 18 3.66 1.81 -12.94
N LEU A 19 3.75 1.94 -14.26
CA LEU A 19 2.73 1.42 -15.16
C LEU A 19 2.62 -0.11 -15.04
N ALA A 20 3.74 -0.81 -15.04
CA ALA A 20 3.76 -2.26 -14.86
C ALA A 20 3.12 -2.69 -13.53
N GLN A 21 3.42 -1.99 -12.43
CA GLN A 21 2.85 -2.27 -11.11
C GLN A 21 1.35 -2.02 -11.06
N VAL A 22 0.88 -0.90 -11.63
CA VAL A 22 -0.55 -0.58 -11.67
C VAL A 22 -1.30 -1.59 -12.53
N VAL A 23 -0.80 -1.91 -13.73
CA VAL A 23 -1.44 -2.92 -14.60
C VAL A 23 -1.48 -4.29 -13.93
N GLY A 24 -0.37 -4.76 -13.35
CA GLY A 24 -0.34 -6.03 -12.64
C GLY A 24 -1.29 -6.04 -11.44
N GLY A 25 -1.36 -4.95 -10.68
CA GLY A 25 -2.31 -4.77 -9.59
C GLY A 25 -3.76 -4.84 -10.07
N LEU A 26 -4.10 -4.13 -11.16
CA LEU A 26 -5.45 -4.14 -11.74
C LEU A 26 -5.86 -5.53 -12.22
N LEU A 27 -4.95 -6.29 -12.84
CA LEU A 27 -5.21 -7.67 -13.25
C LEU A 27 -5.48 -8.57 -12.04
N ALA A 28 -4.70 -8.42 -10.96
CA ALA A 28 -4.93 -9.14 -9.71
C ALA A 28 -6.26 -8.75 -9.05
N GLY A 29 -6.61 -7.45 -9.05
CA GLY A 29 -7.89 -6.94 -8.56
C GLY A 29 -9.08 -7.49 -9.35
N ALA A 30 -8.98 -7.53 -10.68
CA ALA A 30 -10.01 -8.11 -11.55
C ALA A 30 -10.20 -9.61 -11.28
N LEU A 31 -9.10 -10.35 -11.11
CA LEU A 31 -9.15 -11.77 -10.78
C LEU A 31 -9.80 -12.02 -9.42
N LEU A 32 -9.45 -11.23 -8.41
CA LEU A 32 -10.05 -11.33 -7.07
C LEU A 32 -11.55 -10.99 -7.11
N TRP A 33 -11.93 -9.95 -7.84
CA TRP A 33 -13.32 -9.56 -8.02
C TRP A 33 -14.13 -10.69 -8.67
N HIS A 34 -13.56 -11.33 -9.71
CA HIS A 34 -14.18 -12.49 -10.35
C HIS A 34 -14.37 -13.66 -9.36
N PHE A 35 -13.37 -13.97 -8.53
CA PHE A 35 -13.53 -15.01 -7.50
C PHE A 35 -14.56 -14.67 -6.43
N MET A 36 -14.77 -13.38 -6.13
CA MET A 36 -15.74 -12.93 -5.13
C MET A 36 -17.18 -12.85 -5.66
N ASP A 37 -17.37 -12.72 -6.97
CA ASP A 37 -18.67 -12.72 -7.64
C ASP A 37 -19.26 -14.14 -7.78
N GLU A 38 -18.43 -15.19 -7.62
CA GLU A 38 -18.88 -16.58 -7.72
C GLU A 38 -19.72 -17.02 -6.49
N PRO A 39 -20.91 -17.63 -6.68
CA PRO A 39 -21.83 -18.01 -5.59
C PRO A 39 -21.26 -18.93 -4.51
N LEU A 40 -20.14 -19.61 -4.77
CA LEU A 40 -19.54 -20.62 -3.91
C LEU A 40 -18.43 -20.09 -2.99
N SER A 41 -17.90 -18.88 -3.19
CA SER A 41 -16.68 -18.44 -2.49
C SER A 41 -16.92 -17.79 -1.12
N MET A 42 -18.14 -17.30 -0.82
CA MET A 42 -18.36 -16.48 0.38
C MET A 42 -19.47 -16.91 1.34
N ALA A 43 -20.34 -17.85 0.94
CA ALA A 43 -21.32 -18.44 1.85
C ALA A 43 -20.66 -19.24 3.00
N TRP A 44 -19.43 -19.71 2.83
CA TRP A 44 -18.77 -20.62 3.79
C TRP A 44 -17.78 -19.96 4.77
N LEU A 45 -17.24 -18.77 4.47
CA LEU A 45 -16.14 -18.19 5.27
C LEU A 45 -16.53 -16.99 6.14
N ALA A 46 -17.59 -16.25 5.82
CA ALA A 46 -17.84 -14.95 6.45
C ALA A 46 -19.03 -14.91 7.43
N GLY A 47 -19.95 -15.88 7.41
CA GLY A 47 -21.20 -15.79 8.19
C GLY A 47 -22.03 -14.53 7.90
N GLY A 48 -21.71 -13.77 6.84
CA GLY A 48 -22.31 -12.51 6.44
C GLY A 48 -22.47 -12.45 4.91
N SER A 49 -23.34 -11.56 4.43
CA SER A 49 -23.69 -11.49 3.01
C SER A 49 -22.63 -10.79 2.16
N VAL A 50 -22.38 -11.28 0.95
CA VAL A 50 -21.47 -10.68 -0.06
C VAL A 50 -21.79 -9.20 -0.32
N THR A 51 -23.06 -8.84 -0.19
CA THR A 51 -23.60 -7.49 -0.30
C THR A 51 -23.08 -6.51 0.76
N GLU A 52 -22.69 -6.97 1.95
CA GLU A 52 -22.09 -6.08 2.97
C GLU A 52 -20.59 -5.85 2.68
N ALA A 53 -19.84 -6.90 2.35
CA ALA A 53 -18.39 -6.79 2.07
C ALA A 53 -18.02 -5.90 0.87
N LEU A 54 -18.97 -5.63 -0.02
CA LEU A 54 -18.82 -4.76 -1.19
C LEU A 54 -19.61 -3.44 -1.07
N HIS A 55 -20.22 -3.15 0.09
CA HIS A 55 -20.98 -1.91 0.23
C HIS A 55 -20.04 -0.70 0.09
N PRO A 56 -20.26 0.23 -0.86
CA PRO A 56 -19.26 1.27 -1.19
C PRO A 56 -18.94 2.23 -0.04
N MET A 57 -19.79 2.32 0.99
CA MET A 57 -19.53 3.12 2.18
C MET A 57 -18.99 2.33 3.37
N GLN A 58 -18.77 1.02 3.22
CA GLN A 58 -18.19 0.19 4.26
C GLN A 58 -16.66 0.34 4.28
N ALA A 59 -16.10 0.57 5.47
CA ALA A 59 -14.66 0.56 5.66
C ALA A 59 -14.08 -0.80 5.23
N GLY A 60 -13.06 -0.76 4.38
CA GLY A 60 -12.43 -1.96 3.84
C GLY A 60 -13.25 -2.71 2.78
N ALA A 61 -14.25 -2.08 2.16
CA ALA A 61 -14.96 -2.66 1.00
C ALA A 61 -13.96 -3.12 -0.06
N PHE A 62 -14.04 -4.39 -0.47
CA PHE A 62 -13.05 -5.03 -1.36
C PHE A 62 -11.58 -4.79 -0.94
N ALA A 63 -11.32 -4.78 0.37
CA ALA A 63 -10.03 -4.45 0.98
C ALA A 63 -9.45 -3.08 0.56
N SER A 64 -10.30 -2.12 0.19
CA SER A 64 -9.89 -0.75 -0.15
C SER A 64 -9.30 -0.02 1.05
N ASN A 65 -8.42 0.94 0.74
CA ASN A 65 -7.91 1.87 1.73
C ASN A 65 -8.91 3.00 1.95
N GLY A 66 -8.90 3.59 3.15
CA GLY A 66 -9.82 4.69 3.46
C GLY A 66 -9.45 5.47 4.71
N TYR A 67 -10.02 6.66 4.83
CA TYR A 67 -9.95 7.56 5.99
C TYR A 67 -11.35 8.09 6.32
N GLY A 68 -11.49 8.67 7.51
CA GLY A 68 -12.79 9.10 8.03
C GLY A 68 -13.73 7.91 8.15
N VAL A 69 -14.92 8.02 7.53
CA VAL A 69 -15.92 6.94 7.51
C VAL A 69 -15.39 5.66 6.86
N LEU A 70 -14.43 5.74 5.94
CA LEU A 70 -13.86 4.57 5.27
C LEU A 70 -12.61 4.00 5.98
N SER A 71 -12.16 4.61 7.08
CA SER A 71 -11.11 4.01 7.94
C SER A 71 -11.74 2.94 8.84
N PRO A 72 -11.14 1.74 8.97
CA PRO A 72 -11.65 0.70 9.88
C PRO A 72 -11.85 1.17 11.33
N GLY A 73 -10.95 2.04 11.84
CA GLY A 73 -11.04 2.65 13.16
C GLY A 73 -11.57 4.09 13.18
N GLY A 74 -12.17 4.57 12.09
CA GLY A 74 -12.73 5.94 12.00
C GLY A 74 -11.71 7.10 12.08
N TYR A 75 -10.44 6.87 11.77
CA TYR A 75 -9.38 7.88 11.89
C TYR A 75 -9.51 8.99 10.84
N PRO A 76 -9.24 10.26 11.20
CA PRO A 76 -9.37 11.39 10.27
C PRO A 76 -8.27 11.39 9.19
N MET A 77 -8.50 12.13 8.12
CA MET A 77 -7.58 12.27 6.97
C MET A 77 -6.15 12.66 7.38
N SER A 78 -6.00 13.53 8.38
CA SER A 78 -4.67 13.98 8.86
C SER A 78 -3.85 12.84 9.47
N MET A 79 -4.50 11.96 10.24
CA MET A 79 -3.84 10.78 10.81
C MET A 79 -3.54 9.74 9.74
N ALA A 80 -4.45 9.55 8.78
CA ALA A 80 -4.20 8.69 7.62
C ALA A 80 -2.97 9.15 6.82
N PHE A 81 -2.88 10.46 6.50
CA PHE A 81 -1.72 11.02 5.81
C PHE A 81 -0.42 10.78 6.57
N LEU A 82 -0.39 11.11 7.87
CA LEU A 82 0.80 10.99 8.70
C LEU A 82 1.26 9.53 8.82
N CYS A 83 0.31 8.62 9.06
CA CYS A 83 0.59 7.19 9.18
C CYS A 83 1.18 6.64 7.87
N GLU A 84 0.52 6.90 6.74
CA GLU A 84 0.95 6.40 5.42
C GLU A 84 2.32 6.94 5.02
N ALA A 85 2.55 8.25 5.22
CA ALA A 85 3.85 8.86 4.92
C ALA A 85 4.96 8.30 5.81
N LEU A 86 4.74 8.19 7.12
CA LEU A 86 5.75 7.70 8.07
C LEU A 86 6.06 6.21 7.84
N MET A 87 5.04 5.36 7.69
CA MET A 87 5.22 3.94 7.45
C MET A 87 5.93 3.69 6.12
N THR A 88 5.60 4.46 5.07
CA THR A 88 6.30 4.33 3.78
C THR A 88 7.75 4.79 3.87
N ALA A 89 8.04 5.87 4.61
CA ALA A 89 9.41 6.32 4.85
C ALA A 89 10.24 5.24 5.57
N MET A 90 9.69 4.67 6.65
CA MET A 90 10.31 3.55 7.36
C MET A 90 10.53 2.34 6.45
N PHE A 91 9.55 2.02 5.60
CA PHE A 91 9.67 0.89 4.68
C PHE A 91 10.82 1.09 3.68
N VAL A 92 10.94 2.29 3.11
CA VAL A 92 12.04 2.62 2.20
C VAL A 92 13.39 2.57 2.91
N VAL A 93 13.48 3.05 4.16
CA VAL A 93 14.71 2.93 4.98
C VAL A 93 15.08 1.46 5.20
N VAL A 94 14.12 0.59 5.51
CA VAL A 94 14.38 -0.86 5.67
C VAL A 94 14.85 -1.46 4.35
N ILE A 95 14.20 -1.16 3.23
CA ILE A 95 14.60 -1.68 1.91
C ILE A 95 16.03 -1.26 1.59
N MET A 96 16.37 0.02 1.76
CA MET A 96 17.72 0.51 1.48
C MET A 96 18.77 -0.05 2.45
N GLY A 97 18.42 -0.23 3.72
CA GLY A 97 19.27 -0.87 4.72
C GLY A 97 19.56 -2.33 4.40
N ALA A 98 18.50 -3.09 4.15
CA ALA A 98 18.58 -4.53 3.90
C ALA A 98 19.28 -4.87 2.57
N THR A 99 19.27 -3.93 1.61
CA THR A 99 19.95 -4.07 0.31
C THR A 99 21.28 -3.31 0.24
N HIS A 100 21.80 -2.82 1.38
CA HIS A 100 23.11 -2.18 1.43
C HIS A 100 24.22 -3.21 1.17
N TRP A 101 25.36 -2.79 0.59
CA TRP A 101 26.47 -3.69 0.26
C TRP A 101 27.09 -4.39 1.48
N ASN A 102 26.96 -3.77 2.65
CA ASN A 102 27.42 -4.31 3.94
C ASN A 102 26.37 -5.18 4.66
N ALA A 103 25.17 -5.33 4.09
CA ALA A 103 24.12 -6.18 4.66
C ALA A 103 24.19 -7.60 4.05
N PRO A 104 23.85 -8.66 4.80
CA PRO A 104 23.74 -9.99 4.24
C PRO A 104 22.65 -10.05 3.15
N ALA A 105 23.05 -10.10 1.88
CA ALA A 105 22.13 -9.98 0.75
C ALA A 105 20.98 -11.00 0.78
N ALA A 106 21.24 -12.22 1.28
CA ALA A 106 20.24 -13.28 1.42
C ALA A 106 19.08 -12.93 2.38
N MET A 107 19.29 -12.00 3.33
CA MET A 107 18.28 -11.61 4.31
C MET A 107 17.37 -10.47 3.83
N ALA A 108 17.67 -9.83 2.69
CA ALA A 108 16.89 -8.70 2.20
C ALA A 108 15.40 -9.03 1.99
N PRO A 109 15.01 -10.15 1.35
CA PRO A 109 13.60 -10.48 1.17
C PRO A 109 12.86 -10.70 2.49
N VAL A 110 13.51 -11.33 3.47
CA VAL A 110 12.93 -11.59 4.80
C VAL A 110 12.71 -10.27 5.54
N ALA A 111 13.72 -9.40 5.57
CA ALA A 111 13.62 -8.10 6.24
C ALA A 111 12.53 -7.22 5.62
N ILE A 112 12.46 -7.17 4.28
CA ILE A 112 11.46 -6.38 3.56
C ILE A 112 10.05 -6.95 3.79
N GLY A 113 9.88 -8.28 3.69
CA GLY A 113 8.60 -8.93 3.93
C GLY A 113 8.08 -8.72 5.35
N LEU A 114 8.92 -8.95 6.36
CA LEU A 114 8.55 -8.74 7.77
C LEU A 114 8.29 -7.27 8.10
N ALA A 115 9.02 -6.33 7.49
CA ALA A 115 8.72 -4.91 7.65
C ALA A 115 7.35 -4.55 7.09
N LEU A 116 6.97 -5.09 5.93
CA LEU A 116 5.63 -4.90 5.39
C LEU A 116 4.56 -5.53 6.30
N THR A 117 4.80 -6.72 6.86
CA THR A 117 3.91 -7.34 7.86
C THR A 117 3.74 -6.43 9.08
N LEU A 118 4.83 -5.91 9.64
CA LEU A 118 4.78 -5.00 10.79
C LEU A 118 3.97 -3.73 10.47
N ILE A 119 4.17 -3.15 9.28
CA ILE A 119 3.40 -1.99 8.85
C ILE A 119 1.89 -2.30 8.83
N HIS A 120 1.49 -3.48 8.37
CA HIS A 120 0.09 -3.91 8.40
C HIS A 120 -0.43 -4.07 9.83
N LEU A 121 0.34 -4.70 10.73
CA LEU A 121 -0.04 -4.86 12.14
C LEU A 121 -0.30 -3.53 12.84
N VAL A 122 0.36 -2.46 12.40
CA VAL A 122 0.18 -1.10 12.95
C VAL A 122 -0.95 -0.33 12.26
N SER A 123 -1.00 -0.34 10.93
CA SER A 123 -1.77 0.64 10.16
C SER A 123 -3.12 0.15 9.60
N ILE A 124 -3.44 -1.14 9.71
CA ILE A 124 -4.75 -1.67 9.27
C ILE A 124 -5.91 -0.90 9.93
N PRO A 125 -5.93 -0.68 11.26
CA PRO A 125 -7.02 0.06 11.89
C PRO A 125 -7.14 1.52 11.42
N ILE A 126 -6.07 2.11 10.89
CA ILE A 126 -6.01 3.53 10.54
C ILE A 126 -6.44 3.77 9.09
N THR A 127 -5.93 2.97 8.14
CA THR A 127 -6.13 3.21 6.71
C THR A 127 -6.44 1.96 5.90
N ASN A 128 -6.58 0.81 6.57
CA ASN A 128 -6.51 -0.51 5.96
C ASN A 128 -5.17 -0.77 5.23
N THR A 129 -4.12 -0.01 5.60
CA THR A 129 -2.73 -0.07 5.10
C THR A 129 -2.57 0.03 3.59
N SER A 130 -2.12 1.19 3.11
CA SER A 130 -1.70 1.33 1.71
C SER A 130 -0.21 1.06 1.56
N VAL A 131 0.62 2.04 1.93
CA VAL A 131 2.06 2.17 1.66
C VAL A 131 2.49 1.86 0.21
N ASN A 132 1.53 1.78 -0.72
CA ASN A 132 1.70 1.31 -2.09
C ASN A 132 0.53 1.83 -2.97
N PRO A 133 0.78 2.87 -3.78
CA PRO A 133 -0.25 3.45 -4.65
C PRO A 133 -0.87 2.49 -5.67
N ALA A 134 -0.06 1.56 -6.22
CA ALA A 134 -0.54 0.58 -7.19
C ALA A 134 -1.52 -0.42 -6.53
N ARG A 135 -1.21 -0.87 -5.31
CA ARG A 135 -2.10 -1.74 -4.52
C ARG A 135 -3.42 -1.03 -4.18
N SER A 136 -3.39 0.24 -3.78
CA SER A 136 -4.62 0.99 -3.49
C SER A 136 -5.48 1.19 -4.74
N THR A 137 -4.84 1.48 -5.88
CA THR A 137 -5.53 1.63 -7.17
C THR A 137 -6.20 0.33 -7.60
N ALA A 138 -5.50 -0.80 -7.43
CA ALA A 138 -5.95 -2.13 -7.82
C ALA A 138 -7.29 -2.55 -7.18
N VAL A 139 -7.57 -2.09 -5.96
CA VAL A 139 -8.80 -2.45 -5.24
C VAL A 139 -9.85 -1.35 -5.25
N ALA A 140 -9.44 -0.06 -5.26
CA ALA A 140 -10.38 1.06 -5.16
C ALA A 140 -11.37 1.10 -6.35
N LEU A 141 -10.92 0.70 -7.55
CA LEU A 141 -11.78 0.68 -8.74
C LEU A 141 -12.90 -0.35 -8.66
N PHE A 142 -12.73 -1.41 -7.85
CA PHE A 142 -13.75 -2.45 -7.65
C PHE A 142 -14.56 -2.22 -6.36
N ALA A 143 -14.03 -1.45 -5.41
CA ALA A 143 -14.71 -1.07 -4.16
C ALA A 143 -15.79 0.02 -4.32
N GLY A 144 -15.75 0.77 -5.43
CA GLY A 144 -16.75 1.79 -5.76
C GLY A 144 -16.30 3.24 -5.57
N SER A 145 -17.20 4.18 -5.84
CA SER A 145 -16.87 5.60 -6.00
C SER A 145 -16.25 6.25 -4.77
N ALA A 146 -16.66 5.85 -3.56
CA ALA A 146 -16.14 6.44 -2.33
C ALA A 146 -14.66 6.12 -2.12
N ALA A 147 -14.22 4.89 -2.41
CA ALA A 147 -12.82 4.50 -2.37
C ALA A 147 -11.99 5.25 -3.43
N VAL A 148 -12.53 5.40 -4.65
CA VAL A 148 -11.88 6.16 -5.73
C VAL A 148 -11.70 7.63 -5.35
N GLN A 149 -12.69 8.25 -4.71
CA GLN A 149 -12.61 9.64 -4.25
C GLN A 149 -11.49 9.87 -3.21
N GLN A 150 -11.12 8.84 -2.45
CA GLN A 150 -10.05 8.91 -1.45
C GLN A 150 -8.68 8.46 -1.98
N LEU A 151 -8.63 7.86 -3.19
CA LEU A 151 -7.42 7.24 -3.76
C LEU A 151 -6.23 8.19 -3.87
N TRP A 152 -6.47 9.48 -4.11
CA TRP A 152 -5.41 10.49 -4.24
C TRP A 152 -4.50 10.54 -3.01
N LEU A 153 -5.03 10.32 -1.80
CA LEU A 153 -4.25 10.34 -0.57
C LEU A 153 -3.24 9.20 -0.54
N PHE A 154 -3.67 8.02 -1.01
CA PHE A 154 -2.86 6.80 -1.07
C PHE A 154 -1.87 6.79 -2.24
N TRP A 155 -1.94 7.78 -3.12
CA TRP A 155 -0.83 8.16 -4.00
C TRP A 155 0.09 9.15 -3.28
N LEU A 156 -0.47 10.27 -2.79
CA LEU A 156 0.31 11.38 -2.27
C LEU A 156 1.17 11.01 -1.05
N ALA A 157 0.57 10.42 -0.01
CA ALA A 157 1.25 10.17 1.25
C ALA A 157 2.38 9.12 1.11
N PRO A 158 2.17 7.95 0.45
CA PRO A 158 3.27 7.01 0.22
C PRO A 158 4.39 7.58 -0.66
N LEU A 159 4.07 8.43 -1.65
CA LEU A 159 5.10 9.07 -2.47
C LEU A 159 5.96 10.04 -1.66
N ILE A 160 5.34 10.91 -0.85
CA ILE A 160 6.06 11.82 0.05
C ILE A 160 6.90 11.03 1.05
N GLY A 161 6.30 10.03 1.69
CA GLY A 161 6.98 9.15 2.64
C GLY A 161 8.19 8.45 2.01
N GLY A 162 8.00 7.86 0.83
CA GLY A 162 9.07 7.18 0.12
C GLY A 162 10.21 8.11 -0.31
N LEU A 163 9.90 9.32 -0.78
CA LEU A 163 10.91 10.36 -1.04
C LEU A 163 11.69 10.70 0.23
N GLY A 164 10.98 10.96 1.34
CA GLY A 164 11.59 11.27 2.63
C GLY A 164 12.51 10.15 3.14
N GLY A 165 12.04 8.91 3.13
CA GLY A 165 12.83 7.75 3.54
C GLY A 165 14.07 7.51 2.66
N GLY A 166 13.93 7.69 1.34
CA GLY A 166 15.04 7.54 0.40
C GLY A 166 16.13 8.60 0.60
N LEU A 167 15.73 9.87 0.72
CA LEU A 167 16.65 10.98 0.99
C LEU A 167 17.30 10.85 2.37
N LEU A 168 16.53 10.48 3.39
CA LEU A 168 17.02 10.26 4.75
C LEU A 168 18.09 9.17 4.77
N TYR A 169 17.81 8.00 4.18
CA TYR A 169 18.78 6.92 4.14
C TYR A 169 20.03 7.32 3.37
N ARG A 170 19.87 8.00 2.23
CA ARG A 170 21.03 8.50 1.45
C ARG A 170 21.89 9.43 2.29
N TRP A 171 21.28 10.38 3.00
CA TRP A 171 22.01 11.31 3.88
C TRP A 171 22.74 10.59 5.03
N LEU A 172 22.12 9.58 5.64
CA LEU A 172 22.74 8.79 6.71
C LEU A 172 23.82 7.81 6.20
N GLY A 173 23.63 7.26 5.01
CA GLY A 173 24.44 6.21 4.40
C GLY A 173 25.54 6.72 3.47
N GLU A 174 25.67 8.03 3.25
CA GLU A 174 26.79 8.66 2.54
C GLU A 174 28.12 8.64 3.35
N LYS A 175 28.38 7.56 4.09
CA LYS A 175 29.67 7.30 4.78
C LYS A 175 30.26 5.97 4.37
#